data_AF-A0A357R5N6-F1
#
_entry.id   AF-A0A357R5N6-F1
#
_cell.length_a   1.000
_cell.length_b   1.000
_cell.length_c   1.000
_cell.angle_alpha   90.00
_cell.angle_beta   90.00
_cell.angle_gamma   90.00
#
_symmetry.space_group_name_H-M   'P 1'
#
loop_
_entity.id
_entity.type
_entity.pdbx_description
1 polymer ?
#
loop_
_entity_poly.entity_id
_entity_poly.type
_entity_poly.pdbx_seq_one_letter_code
_entity_poly.pdbx_strand_id
1 'polypeptide(L)' 'MLVGNLKINPLWLAPMAGVTDKPFRTLAREQGCDLAFTE' A
#
# COMPACT_ATOMS: atom_id res chain seq x y z
N MET A 1 6.53 -9.27 7.25
CA MET A 1 5.65 -9.13 8.43
C MET A 1 4.45 -10.05 8.26
N LEU A 2 3.88 -10.58 9.35
CA LEU A 2 2.63 -11.34 9.30
C LEU A 2 1.51 -10.44 9.81
N VAL A 3 0.43 -10.27 9.04
CA VAL A 3 -0.82 -9.65 9.54
C VAL A 3 -1.94 -10.66 9.29
N GLY A 4 -2.52 -11.17 10.38
CA GLY A 4 -3.41 -12.33 10.31
C GLY A 4 -2.68 -13.55 9.73
N ASN A 5 -3.22 -14.12 8.64
CA ASN A 5 -2.62 -15.23 7.89
C ASN A 5 -1.81 -14.79 6.66
N LEU A 6 -1.67 -13.48 6.41
CA LEU A 6 -0.93 -12.98 5.25
C LEU A 6 0.52 -12.63 5.62
N LYS A 7 1.45 -13.08 4.78
CA LYS A 7 2.85 -12.64 4.78
C LYS A 7 2.99 -11.45 3.84
N ILE A 8 3.38 -10.30 4.39
CA ILE A 8 3.32 -9.00 3.71
C ILE A 8 4.63 -8.25 3.92
N ASN A 9 5.04 -7.52 2.88
CA ASN A 9 6.24 -6.69 2.93
C ASN A 9 6.06 -5.54 3.92
N PRO A 10 7.12 -5.09 4.64
CA PRO A 10 7.02 -4.06 5.67
C PRO A 10 6.87 -2.63 5.12
N LEU A 11 6.98 -2.45 3.79
CA LEU A 11 6.81 -1.16 3.13
C LEU A 11 5.34 -0.98 2.75
N TRP A 12 4.66 -0.06 3.43
CA TRP A 12 3.24 0.22 3.26
C TRP A 12 3.01 1.67 2.83
N LEU A 13 1.94 1.91 2.06
CA LEU A 13 1.52 3.25 1.66
C LEU A 13 0.50 3.76 2.68
N ALA A 14 0.84 4.84 3.38
CA ALA A 14 -0.06 5.50 4.31
C ALA A 14 -1.29 6.09 3.57
N PRO A 15 -2.48 6.09 4.20
CA PRO A 15 -3.63 6.79 3.65
C PRO A 15 -3.37 8.30 3.75
N MET A 16 -3.34 8.96 2.60
CA MET A 16 -3.16 10.40 2.49
C MET A 16 -4.31 10.92 1.64
N ALA A 17 -5.19 11.71 2.26
CA ALA A 17 -6.43 12.12 1.64
C ALA A 17 -6.20 12.96 0.38
N GLY A 18 -6.81 12.58 -0.75
CA GLY A 18 -6.60 13.20 -2.06
C GLY A 18 -5.22 12.96 -2.71
N VAL A 19 -4.36 12.12 -2.12
CA VAL A 19 -3.05 11.73 -2.68
C VAL A 19 -3.01 10.25 -3.03
N THR A 20 -3.62 9.40 -2.21
CA THR A 20 -3.62 7.92 -2.39
C THR A 20 -4.68 7.45 -3.40
N ASP A 21 -4.79 8.16 -4.51
CA ASP A 21 -5.68 7.84 -5.62
C ASP A 21 -5.28 6.55 -6.35
N LYS A 22 -6.18 5.98 -7.17
CA LYS A 22 -5.94 4.73 -7.91
C LYS A 22 -4.62 4.70 -8.70
N PRO A 23 -4.22 5.72 -9.50
CA PRO A 23 -2.93 5.73 -10.19
C PRO A 23 -1.73 5.72 -9.24
N PHE A 24 -1.79 6.47 -8.14
CA PHE A 24 -0.69 6.55 -7.17
C PHE A 24 -0.46 5.21 -6.46
N ARG A 25 -1.54 4.49 -6.15
CA ARG A 25 -1.49 3.14 -5.59
C ARG A 25 -0.94 2.10 -6.55
N THR A 26 -1.24 2.21 -7.85
CA THR A 26 -0.63 1.34 -8.87
C THR A 26 0.88 1.55 -8.92
N LEU A 27 1.33 2.81 -8.97
CA LEU A 27 2.76 3.15 -8.96
C LEU A 27 3.45 2.66 -7.68
N ALA A 28 2.84 2.88 -6.51
CA ALA A 28 3.39 2.39 -5.25
C ALA A 28 3.54 0.86 -5.24
N ARG A 29 2.60 0.13 -5.85
CA ARG A 29 2.67 -1.32 -5.98
C ARG A 29 3.81 -1.78 -6.90
N GLU A 30 4.07 -1.05 -7.98
CA GLU A 30 5.23 -1.29 -8.86
C GLU A 30 6.58 -1.08 -8.15
N GLN A 31 6.62 -0.15 -7.18
CA GLN A 31 7.80 0.11 -6.34
C GLN A 31 7.97 -0.89 -5.17
N GLY A 32 7.14 -1.95 -5.10
CA GLY A 32 7.24 -2.99 -4.07
C GLY A 32 6.39 -2.75 -2.82
N CYS A 33 5.42 -1.83 -2.89
CA CYS A 33 4.47 -1.60 -1.81
C CYS A 33 3.30 -2.59 -1.90
N ASP A 34 3.30 -3.64 -1.08
CA ASP A 34 2.27 -4.69 -1.13
C ASP A 34 0.91 -4.26 -0.55
N LEU A 35 0.93 -3.28 0.36
CA LEU A 35 -0.23 -2.79 1.07
C LEU A 35 -0.40 -1.29 0.84
N ALA A 36 -1.55 -0.93 0.30
CA ALA A 36 -1.97 0.46 0.16
C ALA A 36 -3.34 0.61 0.80
N PHE A 37 -3.41 1.46 1.82
CA PHE A 37 -4.66 1.81 2.48
C PHE A 37 -5.38 2.85 1.63
N THR A 38 -6.66 2.66 1.39
CA THR A 38 -7.52 3.70 0.82
C THR A 38 -7.92 4.68 1.92
N GLU A 39 -8.29 5.89 1.51
CA GLU A 39 -9.04 6.82 2.36
C GLU A 39 -10.29 6.17 2.97
#